data_AF-A0A0D6Z836-F1
#
_entry.id   AF-A0A0D6Z836-F1
#
_cell.length_a   1.000
_cell.length_b   1.000
_cell.length_c   1.000
_cell.angle_alpha   90.00
_cell.angle_beta   90.00
_cell.angle_gamma   90.00
#
_symmetry.space_group_name_H-M   'P 1'
#
loop_
_entity.id
_entity.type
_entity.pdbx_description
1 polymer ?
#
loop_
_entity_poly.entity_id
_entity_poly.type
_entity_poly.pdbx_seq_one_letter_code
_entity_poly.pdbx_strand_id
1 'polypeptide(L)' 'METVCCINIKEEIEQKRKEMISLAKETGFHSVQTISVSQELDRLLNMLQEDVNALSKRRIRGI' A
#
# COMPACT_ATOMS: atom_id res chain seq x y z
N MET A 1 7.43 1.35 24.09
CA MET A 1 6.72 0.52 23.09
C MET A 1 6.40 1.43 21.91
N GLU A 2 7.33 1.63 20.95
CA GLU A 2 7.23 2.77 20.02
C GLU A 2 7.59 2.47 18.54
N THR A 3 7.33 1.27 18.04
CA THR A 3 7.61 0.91 16.62
C THR A 3 6.45 0.21 15.90
N VAL A 4 5.21 0.40 16.36
CA VAL A 4 4.06 -0.42 15.91
C VAL A 4 3.40 0.06 14.60
N CYS A 5 3.58 1.31 14.17
CA CYS A 5 2.79 1.84 13.05
C CYS A 5 3.23 1.33 11.66
N CYS A 6 4.54 1.28 11.38
CA CYS A 6 5.03 0.97 10.04
C CYS A 6 4.99 -0.52 9.67
N ILE A 7 4.98 -1.39 10.69
CA ILE A 7 4.99 -2.85 10.50
C ILE A 7 3.61 -3.29 9.99
N ASN A 8 2.54 -2.79 10.64
CA ASN A 8 1.16 -3.08 10.25
C ASN A 8 0.86 -2.69 8.79
N ILE A 9 1.26 -1.49 8.33
CA ILE A 9 0.94 -1.06 6.96
C ILE A 9 1.62 -1.96 5.92
N LYS A 10 2.85 -2.39 6.17
CA LYS A 10 3.56 -3.30 5.26
C LYS A 10 2.94 -4.69 5.22
N GLU A 11 2.52 -5.21 6.38
CA GLU A 11 1.82 -6.50 6.47
C GLU A 11 0.47 -6.44 5.73
N GLU A 12 -0.29 -5.36 5.91
CA GLU A 12 -1.57 -5.15 5.22
C GLU A 12 -1.39 -5.05 3.69
N ILE A 13 -0.33 -4.39 3.22
CA ILE A 13 0.04 -4.33 1.79
C ILE A 13 0.34 -5.74 1.26
N GLU A 14 1.15 -6.52 1.98
CA GLU A 14 1.47 -7.90 1.59
C GLU A 14 0.25 -8.81 1.55
N GLN A 15 -0.65 -8.69 2.53
CA GLN A 15 -1.90 -9.46 2.55
C GLN A 15 -2.79 -9.08 1.36
N LYS A 16 -3.05 -7.79 1.14
CA LYS A 16 -3.85 -7.31 0.01
C LYS A 16 -3.23 -7.65 -1.34
N ARG A 17 -1.90 -7.67 -1.43
CA ARG A 17 -1.21 -8.11 -2.64
C ARG A 17 -1.48 -9.59 -2.93
N LYS A 18 -1.42 -10.46 -1.91
CA LYS A 18 -1.74 -11.88 -2.06
C LYS A 18 -3.20 -12.09 -2.46
N GLU A 19 -4.13 -11.38 -1.80
CA GLU A 19 -5.55 -11.37 -2.13
C GLU A 19 -5.79 -10.95 -3.59
N MET A 20 -5.16 -9.85 -4.03
CA MET A 20 -5.29 -9.37 -5.42
C MET A 20 -4.79 -10.41 -6.43
N ILE A 21 -3.67 -11.08 -6.13
CA ILE A 21 -3.11 -12.12 -7.01
C ILE A 21 -4.02 -13.34 -7.04
N SER A 22 -4.61 -13.73 -5.90
CA SER A 22 -5.58 -14.83 -5.85
C SER A 22 -6.81 -14.49 -6.68
N LEU A 23 -7.42 -13.33 -6.44
CA LEU A 23 -8.60 -12.86 -7.16
C LEU A 23 -8.34 -12.67 -8.65
N ALA A 24 -7.16 -12.18 -9.05
CA ALA A 24 -6.77 -12.05 -10.45
C ALA A 24 -6.62 -13.43 -11.12
N LYS A 25 -6.13 -14.44 -10.40
CA LYS A 25 -6.05 -15.81 -10.90
C LYS A 25 -7.43 -16.46 -11.03
N GLU A 26 -8.34 -16.20 -10.09
CA GLU A 26 -9.67 -16.81 -10.08
C GLU A 26 -10.68 -16.11 -10.99
N THR A 27 -10.70 -14.78 -10.96
CA THR A 27 -11.73 -13.95 -11.60
C THR A 27 -11.19 -13.07 -12.74
N GLY A 28 -9.87 -13.01 -12.91
CA GLY A 28 -9.21 -12.15 -13.90
C GLY A 28 -8.98 -10.72 -13.41
N PHE A 29 -8.13 -9.99 -14.14
CA PHE A 29 -7.72 -8.62 -13.80
C PHE A 29 -8.84 -7.58 -13.93
N HIS A 30 -9.89 -7.88 -14.70
CA HIS A 30 -11.01 -6.97 -14.95
C HIS A 30 -12.20 -7.23 -14.03
N SER A 31 -12.11 -8.21 -13.13
CA SER A 31 -13.15 -8.43 -12.13
C SER A 31 -13.21 -7.26 -11.18
N VAL A 32 -14.43 -6.82 -10.85
CA VAL A 32 -14.68 -5.73 -9.88
C VAL A 32 -13.97 -6.02 -8.55
N GLN A 33 -13.86 -7.29 -8.16
CA GLN A 33 -13.15 -7.71 -6.95
C GLN A 33 -11.65 -7.42 -7.04
N THR A 34 -10.99 -7.83 -8.13
CA THR A 34 -9.56 -7.55 -8.38
C THR A 34 -9.29 -6.05 -8.47
N ILE A 35 -10.16 -5.29 -9.13
CA ILE A 35 -10.05 -3.83 -9.25
C ILE A 35 -10.21 -3.16 -7.88
N SER A 36 -11.17 -3.61 -7.07
CA SER A 36 -11.39 -3.07 -5.72
C SER A 36 -10.17 -3.32 -4.84
N VAL A 37 -9.60 -4.53 -4.88
CA VAL A 37 -8.40 -4.85 -4.11
C VAL A 37 -7.18 -4.11 -4.63
N SER A 38 -7.04 -3.89 -5.94
CA SER A 38 -5.94 -3.10 -6.49
C SER A 38 -6.00 -1.63 -6.07
N GLN A 39 -7.20 -1.03 -6.08
CA GLN A 39 -7.40 0.35 -5.64
C GLN A 39 -7.07 0.52 -4.15
N GLU A 40 -7.43 -0.46 -3.33
CA GLU A 40 -7.13 -0.38 -1.90
C GLU A 40 -5.66 -0.64 -1.58
N LEU A 41 -5.01 -1.54 -2.33
CA LEU A 41 -3.56 -1.72 -2.28
C LEU A 41 -2.82 -0.43 -2.67
N ASP A 42 -3.28 0.24 -3.74
CA ASP A 42 -2.72 1.52 -4.18
C ASP A 42 -2.84 2.62 -3.12
N ARG A 43 -3.99 2.70 -2.43
CA ARG A 43 -4.16 3.63 -1.29
C ARG A 43 -3.18 3.36 -0.15
N LEU A 44 -2.99 2.09 0.23
CA LEU A 44 -2.01 1.74 1.26
C LEU A 44 -0.58 2.09 0.84
N LEU A 45 -0.23 1.85 -0.42
CA LEU A 45 1.07 2.22 -0.98
C LEU A 45 1.28 3.73 -1.01
N ASN A 46 0.26 4.50 -1.40
CA ASN A 46 0.30 5.96 -1.39
C ASN A 46 0.50 6.47 0.04
N MET A 47 -0.25 5.96 1.03
CA MET A 47 -0.05 6.36 2.43
C MET A 47 1.37 6.05 2.94
N LEU A 48 1.90 4.87 2.59
CA LEU A 48 3.28 4.52 2.92
C LEU A 48 4.30 5.45 2.22
N GLN A 49 4.07 5.76 0.95
CA GLN A 49 4.94 6.64 0.17
C GLN A 49 4.87 8.08 0.68
N GLU A 50 3.70 8.57 1.07
CA GLU A 50 3.53 9.90 1.67
C GLU A 50 4.25 9.99 3.02
N ASP A 51 4.18 8.96 3.86
CA ASP A 51 4.91 8.91 5.13
C ASP A 51 6.44 8.95 4.91
N VAL A 52 6.94 8.15 3.97
CA VAL A 52 8.36 8.16 3.56
C VAL A 52 8.76 9.49 2.92
N ASN A 53 7.90 10.10 2.11
CA ASN A 53 8.17 11.37 1.44
C ASN A 53 8.11 12.55 2.43
N ALA A 54 7.25 12.50 3.45
CA ALA A 54 7.21 13.46 4.55
C ALA A 54 8.52 13.46 5.36
N LEU A 55 9.15 12.29 5.52
CA LEU A 55 10.48 12.16 6.13
C LEU A 55 11.59 12.71 5.21
N SER A 56 11.50 12.51 3.89
CA SER A 56 12.48 13.04 2.91
C SER A 56 12.35 14.55 2.67
N LYS A 57 11.14 15.13 2.73
CA LYS A 57 10.92 16.57 2.49
C LYS A 57 11.49 17.49 3.56
N ARG A 58 11.80 16.99 4.77
CA ARG A 58 12.52 17.77 5.80
C ARG A 58 13.98 18.08 5.46
N ARG A 59 14.56 17.45 4.42
CA ARG A 59 15.97 17.63 4.06
C ARG A 59 16.21 18.69 2.96
N ILE A 60 15.17 19.14 2.25
CA ILE A 60 15.35 19.95 1.02
C ILE A 60 14.49 21.22 0.95
N ARG A 61 14.09 21.77 2.10
CA ARG A 61 13.50 23.12 2.15
C ARG A 61 14.48 24.09 2.80
N GLY A 62 15.58 24.29 2.09
CA GLY A 62 16.62 25.28 2.34
C GLY A 62 17.20 25.72 1.00
N ILE A 63 16.42 26.49 0.24
CA ILE A 63 16.88 27.36 -0.84
C ILE A 63 16.20 28.70 -0.61
#